data_AF-A0A7X2LKI4-F1
#
_entry.id   AF-A0A7X2LKI4-F1
#
_cell.length_a   1.000
_cell.length_b   1.000
_cell.length_c   1.000
_cell.angle_alpha   90.00
_cell.angle_beta   90.00
_cell.angle_gamma   90.00
#
_symmetry.space_group_name_H-M   'P 1'
#
loop_
_entity.id
_entity.type
_entity.pdbx_description
1 polymer ?
#
loop_
_entity_poly.entity_id
_entity_poly.type
_entity_poly.pdbx_seq_one_letter_code
_entity_poly.pdbx_strand_id
1 'polypeptide(L)' 'MATTSPAHAAVQSHVPTTGHNTPDPIHLQMQALNSLSRCKAMLTANEPMYLFAQQWLAQAQQAIADLQAIDPSHSTRG' A
#
# COMPACT_ATOMS: atom_id res chain seq x y z
N MET A 1 47.67 5.68 13.39
CA MET A 1 46.93 5.81 14.66
C MET A 1 45.72 6.71 14.43
N ALA A 2 44.55 6.15 14.73
CA ALA A 2 43.22 6.72 14.94
C ALA A 2 42.71 7.89 14.06
N THR A 3 41.87 7.53 13.08
CA THR A 3 40.73 8.30 12.59
C THR A 3 39.75 8.61 13.72
N THR A 4 39.31 9.86 13.90
CA THR A 4 37.98 10.16 14.48
C THR A 4 37.45 11.50 13.96
N SER A 5 36.44 11.44 13.09
CA SER A 5 35.47 12.52 12.89
C SER A 5 34.22 12.17 13.70
N PRO A 6 33.84 13.01 14.68
CA PRO A 6 32.47 13.18 15.11
C PRO A 6 32.00 14.58 14.65
N ALA A 7 30.79 14.85 14.19
CA ALA A 7 29.54 14.18 14.43
C ALA A 7 28.63 14.43 13.23
N HIS A 8 28.07 13.33 12.74
CA HIS A 8 26.90 13.31 11.89
C HIS A 8 25.72 13.96 12.62
N ALA A 9 25.00 14.79 11.89
CA ALA A 9 23.54 14.88 11.88
C ALA A 9 22.82 14.82 13.24
N ALA A 10 22.51 16.00 13.77
CA ALA A 10 21.31 16.19 14.56
C ALA A 10 20.32 17.02 13.73
N VAL A 11 19.86 16.46 12.60
CA VAL A 11 18.55 16.83 12.06
C VAL A 11 17.57 16.43 13.15
N GLN A 12 16.88 17.42 13.72
CA GLN A 12 15.86 17.23 14.73
C GLN A 12 14.89 16.15 14.26
N SER A 13 14.95 15.01 14.95
CA SER A 13 14.05 13.88 14.80
C SER A 13 12.62 14.40 14.90
N HIS A 14 11.91 14.24 13.78
CA HIS A 14 10.48 14.08 13.63
C HIS A 14 9.65 14.31 14.91
N VAL A 15 8.87 15.39 14.91
CA VAL A 15 7.68 15.51 15.74
C VAL A 15 6.81 14.25 15.59
N PRO A 16 6.40 13.56 16.67
CA PRO A 16 5.38 12.53 16.58
C PRO A 16 4.04 13.26 16.44
N THR A 17 3.68 13.62 15.20
CA THR A 17 2.36 14.18 14.92
C THR A 17 1.37 13.02 14.94
N THR A 18 0.72 12.81 16.09
CA THR A 18 -0.52 12.05 16.19
C THR A 18 -1.55 12.75 15.30
N GLY A 19 -1.73 12.28 14.06
CA GLY A 19 -2.60 12.94 13.11
C GLY A 19 -2.45 12.42 11.70
N HIS A 20 -2.99 11.23 11.46
CA HIS A 20 -3.67 10.77 10.24
C HIS A 20 -3.68 9.23 10.25
N ASN A 21 -4.80 8.64 10.68
CA ASN A 21 -5.08 7.21 10.51
C ASN A 21 -5.35 6.84 9.04
N THR A 22 -5.08 7.74 8.09
CA THR A 22 -5.23 7.48 6.67
C THR A 22 -4.14 6.51 6.24
N PRO A 23 -4.50 5.33 5.70
CA PRO A 23 -3.53 4.38 5.22
C PRO A 23 -2.66 5.04 4.14
N ASP A 24 -1.36 4.76 4.18
CA ASP A 24 -0.41 5.28 3.20
C ASP A 24 -0.85 4.85 1.77
N PRO A 25 -1.02 5.78 0.82
CA PRO A 25 -1.47 5.44 -0.53
C PRO A 25 -0.55 4.46 -1.25
N ILE A 26 0.77 4.52 -1.03
CA ILE A 26 1.71 3.57 -1.65
C ILE A 26 1.47 2.18 -1.08
N HIS A 27 1.24 2.08 0.23
CA HIS A 27 0.90 0.82 0.89
C HIS A 27 -0.42 0.22 0.36
N LEU A 28 -1.47 1.03 0.19
CA LEU A 28 -2.74 0.58 -0.40
C LEU A 28 -2.58 0.15 -1.86
N GLN A 29 -1.79 0.87 -2.65
CA GLN A 29 -1.49 0.51 -4.03
C GLN A 29 -0.78 -0.84 -4.11
N MET A 30 0.22 -1.07 -3.25
CA MET A 30 0.91 -2.35 -3.16
C MET A 30 -0.04 -3.48 -2.71
N GLN A 31 -0.93 -3.22 -1.75
CA GLN A 31 -1.92 -4.18 -1.29
C GLN A 31 -2.87 -4.59 -2.42
N ALA A 32 -3.38 -3.63 -3.19
CA ALA A 32 -4.25 -3.89 -4.33
C ALA A 32 -3.55 -4.75 -5.39
N LEU A 33 -2.32 -4.38 -5.79
CA LEU A 33 -1.54 -5.10 -6.79
C LEU A 33 -1.20 -6.53 -6.34
N ASN A 34 -0.83 -6.70 -5.08
CA ASN A 34 -0.52 -8.01 -4.52
C ASN A 34 -1.75 -8.92 -4.51
N SER A 35 -2.90 -8.38 -4.07
CA SER A 35 -4.15 -9.11 -3.99
C SER A 35 -4.66 -9.52 -5.38
N LEU A 36 -4.58 -8.63 -6.37
CA LEU A 36 -4.90 -8.97 -7.77
C LEU A 36 -3.97 -10.04 -8.33
N SER A 37 -2.67 -9.97 -8.01
CA SER A 37 -1.70 -10.97 -8.46
C SER A 37 -2.02 -12.36 -7.89
N ARG A 38 -2.38 -12.43 -6.61
CA ARG A 38 -2.80 -13.68 -5.96
C ARG A 38 -4.11 -14.21 -6.54
N CYS A 39 -5.11 -13.34 -6.71
CA CYS A 39 -6.39 -13.70 -7.32
C CYS A 39 -6.18 -14.34 -8.71
N LYS A 40 -5.39 -13.68 -9.57
CA LYS A 40 -5.04 -14.21 -10.89
C LYS A 40 -4.38 -15.59 -10.78
N ALA A 41 -3.38 -15.74 -9.91
CA ALA A 41 -2.68 -17.01 -9.74
C ALA A 41 -3.61 -18.17 -9.38
N MET A 42 -4.59 -17.94 -8.50
CA MET A 42 -5.55 -18.97 -8.07
C MET A 42 -6.62 -19.29 -9.10
N LEU A 43 -7.01 -18.33 -9.93
CA LEU A 43 -7.92 -18.57 -11.06
C LEU A 43 -7.24 -19.35 -12.19
N THR A 44 -5.92 -19.21 -12.33
CA THR A 44 -5.11 -19.93 -13.34
C THR A 44 -4.52 -21.23 -12.82
N ALA A 45 -4.75 -21.59 -11.55
CA ALA A 45 -4.26 -22.83 -10.99
C ALA A 45 -4.97 -24.05 -11.62
N ASN A 46 -4.26 -25.17 -11.69
CA ASN A 46 -4.76 -26.41 -12.30
C ASN A 46 -6.01 -26.96 -11.58
N GLU A 47 -6.15 -26.65 -10.29
CA GLU A 47 -7.41 -26.76 -9.54
C GLU A 47 -7.88 -25.34 -9.18
N PRO A 48 -9.04 -24.89 -9.65
CA PRO A 48 -9.49 -23.52 -9.43
C PRO A 48 -9.83 -23.30 -7.95
N MET A 49 -9.02 -22.52 -7.26
CA MET A 49 -9.23 -22.10 -5.86
C MET A 49 -10.15 -20.87 -5.79
N TYR A 50 -11.33 -20.98 -6.41
CA TYR A 50 -12.23 -19.85 -6.69
C TYR A 50 -12.64 -19.06 -5.44
N LEU A 51 -12.93 -19.75 -4.33
CA LEU A 51 -13.28 -19.10 -3.05
C LEU A 51 -12.14 -18.23 -2.50
N PHE A 52 -10.90 -18.67 -2.66
CA PHE A 52 -9.75 -17.87 -2.28
C PHE A 52 -9.59 -16.70 -3.26
N ALA A 53 -9.68 -16.94 -4.57
CA ALA A 53 -9.63 -15.86 -5.56
C ALA A 53 -10.64 -14.73 -5.29
N GLN A 54 -11.87 -15.08 -4.89
CA GLN A 54 -12.88 -14.10 -4.49
C GLN A 54 -12.44 -13.26 -3.29
N GLN A 55 -11.82 -13.86 -2.27
CA GLN A 55 -11.34 -13.13 -1.09
C GLN A 55 -10.28 -12.09 -1.46
N TRP A 56 -9.31 -12.46 -2.30
CA TRP A 56 -8.27 -11.52 -2.75
C TRP A 56 -8.82 -10.47 -3.70
N LEU A 57 -9.84 -10.79 -4.50
CA LEU A 57 -10.54 -9.80 -5.31
C LEU A 57 -11.23 -8.75 -4.43
N ALA A 58 -11.94 -9.17 -3.38
CA ALA A 58 -12.59 -8.25 -2.45
C ALA A 58 -11.58 -7.35 -1.73
N GLN A 59 -10.43 -7.90 -1.30
CA GLN A 59 -9.35 -7.10 -0.70
C GLN A 59 -8.74 -6.08 -1.66
N ALA A 60 -8.56 -6.46 -2.93
CA ALA A 60 -8.10 -5.52 -3.95
C ALA A 60 -9.10 -4.39 -4.18
N GLN A 61 -10.39 -4.71 -4.26
CA GLN A 61 -11.46 -3.73 -4.45
C GLN A 61 -11.54 -2.75 -3.29
N GLN A 62 -11.42 -3.22 -2.05
CA GLN A 62 -11.41 -2.36 -0.88
C GLN A 62 -10.21 -1.40 -0.91
N ALA A 63 -9.00 -1.90 -1.17
CA ALA A 63 -7.81 -1.06 -1.22
C ALA A 63 -7.88 0.00 -2.33
N ILE A 64 -8.51 -0.32 -3.47
CA ILE A 64 -8.77 0.66 -4.54
C ILE A 64 -9.79 1.71 -4.11
N ALA A 65 -10.86 1.31 -3.43
CA ALA A 65 -11.85 2.25 -2.91
C ALA A 65 -11.24 3.21 -1.88
N ASP A 66 -10.38 2.69 -1.00
CA ASP A 66 -9.64 3.49 -0.01
C ASP A 66 -8.68 4.47 -0.70
N LEU A 67 -8.01 4.06 -1.78
CA LEU A 67 -7.19 4.94 -2.62
C LEU A 67 -7.99 6.05 -3.28
N GLN A 68 -9.15 5.72 -3.87
CA GLN A 68 -10.06 6.69 -4.49
C GLN A 68 -10.61 7.69 -3.48
N ALA A 69 -10.81 7.27 -2.23
CA ALA A 69 -11.22 8.16 -1.16
C ALA A 69 -10.10 9.13 -0.73
N ILE A 70 -8.83 8.73 -0.88
CA ILE A 70 -7.67 9.57 -0.57
C ILE A 70 -7.35 10.55 -1.73
N ASP A 71 -7.49 10.10 -2.99
CA ASP A 71 -7.36 10.95 -4.17
C ASP A 71 -8.69 11.07 -4.95
N PRO A 72 -9.63 11.94 -4.49
CA PRO A 72 -10.85 12.23 -5.25
C PRO A 72 -10.56 13.05 -6.53
N SER A 73 -9.34 13.58 -6.67
CA SER A 73 -8.94 14.54 -7.71
C SER A 73 -8.89 13.94 -9.13
N HIS A 74 -8.88 12.61 -9.28
CA HIS A 74 -8.98 11.97 -10.60
C HIS A 74 -10.40 12.00 -11.21
N SER A 75 -11.42 12.48 -10.48
CA SER A 75 -12.80 12.62 -11.01
C SER A 75 -13.12 14.02 -11.57
N THR A 76 -12.19 14.99 -11.49
CA THR A 76 -12.39 16.37 -11.96
C THR A 76 -11.22 16.89 -12.80
N ARG A 77 -10.93 16.21 -13.92
CA ARG A 77 -10.27 16.82 -15.08
C ARG A 77 -11.15 16.62 -16.32
N GLY A 78 -12.28 17.33 -16.31
CA GLY A 78 -13.00 17.75 -17.51
C GLY A 78 -12.40 19.03 -18.08
#